data_AF-A0AA42NRA7-F1
#
_entry.id   AF-A0AA42NRA7-F1
#
_cell.length_a   1.000
_cell.length_b   1.000
_cell.length_c   1.000
_cell.angle_alpha   90.00
_cell.angle_beta   90.00
_cell.angle_gamma   90.00
#
_symmetry.space_group_name_H-M   'P 1'
#
loop_
_entity.id
_entity.type
_entity.pdbx_description
1 polymer ?
#
loop_
_entity_poly.entity_id
_entity_poly.type
_entity_poly.pdbx_seq_one_letter_code
_entity_poly.pdbx_strand_id
1 'polypeptide(L)'
;MLKYIKNNFPIFILIAIVVGGLGYPFYSGKWIMAHRLGEIDSKCYGVNVASTIEHGKVLLFCSCIHTVGIENKEEKYNYCTNRMSK
;
A
#
# COMPACT_ATOMS: atom_id res chain seq x y z
N MET A 1 26.16 35.75 10.73
CA MET A 1 25.51 34.74 9.87
C MET A 1 25.64 33.31 10.40
N LEU A 2 26.84 32.77 10.65
CA LEU A 2 27.02 31.38 11.12
C LEU A 2 26.28 31.01 12.42
N LYS A 3 26.17 31.96 13.37
CA LYS A 3 25.49 31.74 14.66
C LYS A 3 23.98 31.50 14.50
N TYR A 4 23.36 32.13 13.50
CA TYR A 4 21.94 31.97 13.17
C TYR A 4 21.65 30.61 12.54
N ILE A 5 22.57 30.13 11.69
CA ILE A 5 22.46 28.81 11.04
C ILE A 5 22.58 27.69 12.09
N LYS A 6 23.54 27.79 13.02
CA LYS A 6 23.68 26.79 14.11
C LYS A 6 22.50 26.76 15.08
N ASN A 7 21.88 27.90 15.38
CA ASN A 7 20.78 27.95 16.33
C ASN A 7 19.47 27.37 15.76
N ASN A 8 19.28 27.46 14.44
CA ASN A 8 18.11 26.92 13.73
C ASN A 8 18.33 25.52 13.14
N PHE A 9 19.55 24.97 13.22
CA PHE A 9 19.87 23.61 12.78
C PHE A 9 18.88 22.52 13.26
N PRO A 10 18.46 22.49 14.55
CA PRO A 10 17.45 21.52 14.99
C PRO A 10 16.10 21.69 14.27
N ILE A 11 15.73 22.91 13.87
CA ILE A 11 14.49 23.18 13.13
C ILE A 11 14.59 22.62 11.70
N PHE A 12 15.73 22.79 11.03
CA PHE A 12 15.96 22.22 9.70
C PHE A 12 15.94 20.69 9.70
N ILE A 13 16.50 20.05 10.74
CA ILE A 13 16.40 18.59 10.90
C ILE A 13 14.95 18.16 11.05
N LEU A 14 14.16 18.86 11.88
CA LEU A 14 12.74 18.58 12.06
C LEU A 14 11.96 18.67 10.75
N ILE A 15 12.21 19.71 9.95
CA ILE A 15 11.61 19.87 8.62
C ILE A 15 12.00 18.71 7.71
N ALA A 16 13.29 18.32 7.68
CA ALA A 16 13.75 17.19 6.87
C ALA A 16 13.11 15.86 7.28
N ILE A 17 12.92 15.62 8.59
CA ILE A 17 12.24 14.42 9.09
C ILE A 17 10.76 14.41 8.66
N VAL A 18 10.07 15.54 8.76
CA VAL A 18 8.66 15.65 8.36
C VAL A 18 8.49 15.46 6.85
N VAL A 19 9.30 16.15 6.04
CA VAL A 19 9.25 16.04 4.58
C VAL A 19 9.67 14.64 4.12
N GLY A 20 10.69 14.05 4.75
CA GLY A 20 11.12 12.69 4.46
C GLY A 20 10.06 11.65 4.83
N GLY A 21 9.47 11.76 6.02
CA GLY A 21 8.42 10.85 6.49
C GLY A 21 7.14 10.92 5.66
N LEU A 22 6.71 12.13 5.28
CA LEU A 22 5.54 12.33 4.42
C LEU A 22 5.81 12.00 2.95
N GLY A 23 7.02 12.26 2.44
CA GLY A 23 7.40 12.03 1.05
C GLY A 23 7.75 10.58 0.72
N TYR A 24 8.29 9.83 1.69
CA TYR A 24 8.65 8.42 1.54
C TYR A 24 7.55 7.52 0.96
N PRO A 25 6.28 7.57 1.40
CA PRO A 25 5.22 6.73 0.83
C PRO A 25 4.94 7.04 -0.64
N PHE A 26 5.08 8.31 -1.07
CA PHE A 26 4.90 8.69 -2.47
C PHE A 26 6.06 8.24 -3.36
N TYR A 27 7.28 8.23 -2.85
CA TYR A 27 8.47 7.80 -3.62
C TYR A 27 8.61 6.27 -3.69
N SER A 28 8.40 5.57 -2.57
CA SER A 28 8.64 4.13 -2.47
C SER A 28 7.43 3.28 -2.83
N GLY A 29 6.23 3.87 -2.91
CA GLY A 29 4.96 3.14 -3.00
C GLY A 29 4.64 2.29 -1.78
N LYS A 30 5.50 2.32 -0.74
CA LYS A 30 5.33 1.59 0.51
C LYS A 30 4.93 2.58 1.59
N TRP A 31 3.72 2.41 2.11
CA TRP A 31 3.31 3.12 3.31
C TRP A 31 4.15 2.63 4.49
N ILE A 32 4.73 3.57 5.24
CA ILE A 32 5.46 3.28 6.49
C ILE A 32 4.52 2.63 7.52
N MET A 33 3.22 2.95 7.42
CA MET A 33 2.18 2.25 8.16
C MET A 33 1.64 1.09 7.32
N ALA A 34 1.59 -0.10 7.92
CA ALA A 34 0.83 -1.21 7.37
C ALA A 34 -0.62 -0.77 7.13
N HIS A 35 -1.23 -1.24 6.04
CA HIS A 35 -2.67 -1.06 5.85
C HIS A 35 -3.40 -1.56 7.10
N ARG A 36 -4.34 -0.77 7.62
CA ARG A 36 -5.12 -1.21 8.77
C ARG A 36 -5.86 -2.49 8.38
N LEU A 37 -5.75 -3.54 9.20
CA LEU A 37 -6.43 -4.83 8.97
C LEU A 37 -7.92 -4.64 8.63
N GLY A 38 -8.61 -3.69 9.28
CA GLY A 38 -10.00 -3.38 8.99
C GLY A 38 -10.29 -2.82 7.59
N GLU A 39 -9.34 -2.16 6.93
CA GLU A 39 -9.50 -1.78 5.51
C GLU A 39 -9.36 -2.99 4.57
N ILE A 40 -8.56 -3.97 4.95
CA ILE A 40 -8.39 -5.20 4.18
C ILE A 40 -9.66 -6.05 4.30
N ASP A 41 -10.15 -6.26 5.51
CA ASP A 41 -11.37 -7.05 5.75
C ASP A 41 -12.61 -6.45 5.08
N SER A 42 -12.77 -5.12 5.12
CA SER A 42 -13.91 -4.45 4.47
C SER A 42 -13.84 -4.48 2.95
N LYS A 43 -12.64 -4.34 2.35
CA LYS A 43 -12.46 -4.36 0.88
C LYS A 43 -12.39 -5.78 0.30
N CYS A 44 -12.13 -6.78 1.13
CA CYS A 44 -12.08 -8.20 0.76
C CYS A 44 -13.29 -9.00 1.27
N TYR A 45 -14.34 -8.33 1.75
CA TYR A 45 -15.48 -9.02 2.34
C TYR A 45 -16.14 -9.97 1.33
N GLY A 46 -16.20 -11.25 1.68
CA GLY A 46 -16.75 -12.30 0.82
C GLY A 46 -15.82 -12.81 -0.30
N VAL A 47 -14.55 -12.38 -0.32
CA VAL A 47 -13.53 -12.89 -1.24
C VAL A 47 -12.64 -13.88 -0.49
N ASN A 48 -12.56 -15.11 -0.99
CA ASN A 48 -11.67 -16.12 -0.44
C ASN A 48 -10.27 -15.92 -1.05
N VAL A 49 -9.37 -15.27 -0.32
CA VAL A 49 -8.03 -14.94 -0.84
C VAL A 49 -7.12 -16.16 -0.72
N ALA A 50 -6.49 -16.58 -1.83
CA ALA A 50 -5.51 -17.67 -1.78
C ALA A 50 -4.35 -17.31 -0.85
N SER A 51 -3.89 -18.29 -0.06
CA SER A 51 -2.70 -18.16 0.79
C SER A 51 -1.40 -17.92 0.01
N THR A 52 -1.43 -18.11 -1.32
CA THR A 52 -0.32 -17.81 -2.23
C THR A 52 -0.17 -16.33 -2.57
N ILE A 53 -1.17 -15.48 -2.26
CA ILE A 53 -1.12 -14.03 -2.49
C ILE A 53 -0.35 -13.38 -1.34
N GLU A 54 0.72 -12.65 -1.67
CA GLU A 54 1.47 -11.88 -0.70
C GLU A 54 0.56 -10.88 0.04
N HIS A 55 0.77 -10.72 1.36
CA HIS A 55 -0.03 -9.80 2.19
C HIS A 55 -0.13 -8.37 1.62
N GLY A 56 0.94 -7.87 0.99
CA GLY A 56 0.96 -6.55 0.36
C GLY A 56 0.11 -6.42 -0.91
N LYS A 57 -0.30 -7.54 -1.52
CA LYS A 57 -1.09 -7.60 -2.76
C LYS A 57 -2.54 -8.02 -2.54
N VAL A 58 -2.94 -8.36 -1.31
CA VAL A 58 -4.30 -8.82 -0.97
C VAL A 58 -5.38 -7.82 -1.41
N LEU A 59 -5.17 -6.53 -1.14
CA LEU A 59 -6.12 -5.48 -1.55
C LEU A 59 -6.27 -5.37 -3.07
N LEU A 60 -5.17 -5.50 -3.80
CA LEU A 60 -5.17 -5.51 -5.26
C LEU A 60 -5.91 -6.73 -5.81
N PHE A 61 -5.72 -7.89 -5.18
CA PHE A 61 -6.44 -9.10 -5.52
C PHE A 61 -7.95 -8.95 -5.32
N CYS A 62 -8.39 -8.49 -4.15
CA CYS A 62 -9.82 -8.30 -3.86
C CYS A 62 -10.45 -7.26 -4.80
N SER A 63 -9.73 -6.15 -5.06
CA SER A 63 -10.15 -5.16 -6.05
C SER A 63 -10.34 -5.79 -7.43
N CYS A 64 -9.41 -6.65 -7.87
CA CYS A 64 -9.53 -7.37 -9.15
C CYS A 64 -10.80 -8.24 -9.20
N ILE A 65 -11.07 -9.02 -8.15
CA ILE A 65 -12.26 -9.89 -8.07
C ILE A 65 -13.57 -9.07 -8.16
N HIS A 66 -13.63 -7.91 -7.50
CA HIS A 66 -14.84 -7.08 -7.51
C HIS A 66 -15.03 -6.28 -8.80
N THR A 67 -13.95 -5.95 -9.51
CA THR A 67 -14.01 -5.03 -10.67
C THR A 67 -13.95 -5.74 -12.02
N VAL A 68 -13.41 -6.96 -12.08
CA VAL A 68 -13.23 -7.64 -13.37
C VAL A 68 -14.58 -8.16 -13.89
N GLY A 69 -14.88 -7.83 -15.15
CA GLY A 69 -16.14 -8.16 -15.83
C GLY A 69 -16.27 -9.61 -16.32
N ILE A 70 -15.45 -10.53 -15.80
CA ILE A 70 -15.55 -11.96 -16.14
C ILE A 70 -16.75 -12.55 -15.36
N GLU A 71 -17.67 -13.24 -16.02
CA GLU A 71 -18.84 -13.82 -15.34
C GLU A 71 -18.51 -15.14 -14.63
N ASN A 72 -17.66 -15.97 -15.25
CA ASN A 72 -17.24 -17.23 -14.68
C ASN A 72 -16.34 -16.99 -13.45
N LYS A 73 -16.76 -17.50 -12.29
CA LYS A 73 -16.05 -17.33 -11.01
C LYS A 73 -14.64 -17.93 -11.04
N GLU A 74 -14.46 -19.10 -11.63
CA GLU A 74 -13.18 -19.81 -11.67
C GLU A 74 -12.19 -19.10 -12.61
N GLU A 75 -12.67 -18.70 -13.79
CA GLU A 75 -11.88 -17.94 -14.75
C GLU A 75 -11.46 -16.59 -14.18
N LYS A 76 -12.39 -15.88 -13.52
CA LYS A 76 -12.13 -14.65 -12.79
C LYS A 76 -11.03 -14.81 -11.74
N TYR A 77 -11.14 -15.87 -10.94
CA TYR A 77 -10.20 -16.15 -9.88
C TYR A 77 -8.80 -16.44 -10.41
N ASN A 78 -8.70 -17.28 -11.44
CA ASN A 78 -7.43 -17.61 -12.10
C ASN A 78 -6.81 -16.38 -12.76
N TYR A 79 -7.62 -15.56 -13.43
CA TYR A 79 -7.18 -14.30 -14.03
C TYR A 79 -6.56 -13.35 -12.98
N CYS A 80 -7.27 -13.11 -11.88
CA CYS A 80 -6.80 -12.22 -10.82
C CYS A 80 -5.59 -12.78 -10.09
N THR A 81 -5.51 -14.10 -9.89
CA THR A 81 -4.34 -14.75 -9.27
C THR A 81 -3.11 -14.60 -10.15
N ASN A 82 -3.22 -14.91 -11.46
CA ASN A 82 -2.11 -14.79 -12.41
C ASN A 82 -1.59 -13.35 -12.53
N ARG A 83 -2.46 -12.35 -12.38
CA ARG A 83 -2.09 -10.93 -12.39
C ARG A 83 -1.24 -10.52 -11.19
N MET A 84 -1.37 -11.22 -10.05
CA MET A 84 -0.59 -10.94 -8.84
C MET A 84 0.76 -11.66 -8.83
N SER A 85 0.88 -12.74 -9.60
CA SER A 85 2.11 -13.53 -9.79
C SER A 85 3.04 -12.98 -10.86
N LYS A 86 2.57 -12.06 -11.72
CA LYS A 86 3.41 -11.23 -12.60
C LYS A 86 4.03 -10.07 -11.82
#